data_AF-A0A7S0VN60-F1
#
_entry.id   AF-A0A7S0VN60-F1
#
_cell.length_a   1.000
_cell.length_b   1.000
_cell.length_c   1.000
_cell.angle_alpha   90.00
_cell.angle_beta   90.00
_cell.angle_gamma   90.00
#
_symmetry.space_group_name_H-M   'P 1'
#
loop_
_entity.id
_entity.type
_entity.pdbx_description
1 polymer ?
#
loop_
_entity_poly.entity_id
_entity_poly.type
_entity_poly.pdbx_seq_one_letter_code
_entity_poly.pdbx_strand_id
1 'polypeptide(L)'
;RQPLQLLSYQFYQPLAPAMSSKVHAEDTEGQGQRRPELPAGHDGDVFCPWMDYTRGFSWAEGLKLLITVPVLFLPRFILLLLVTMWWFLVTFVCTVGVDLTSSDPLPSWRRPIIQFLSQGTFRTVCFCLGFWRLKVNGRENLLAARKQPTVGVFNHISYCDVMALGAVAYPITIVGKEGFLKIPLLGRAGRCARCVWVRRSGIERPASESVEKGA
;
A
#
# COMPACT_ATOMS: atom_id res chain seq x y z
N ARG A 1 -1.78 -20.78 -22.45
CA ARG A 1 -1.72 -20.22 -21.08
C ARG A 1 -0.28 -19.78 -20.84
N GLN A 2 0.02 -18.49 -20.87
CA GLN A 2 1.36 -17.98 -20.57
C GLN A 2 1.56 -17.94 -19.04
N PRO A 3 2.77 -18.22 -18.53
CA PRO A 3 3.03 -18.20 -17.09
C PRO A 3 2.98 -16.77 -16.55
N LEU A 4 2.20 -16.57 -15.48
CA LEU A 4 2.15 -15.33 -14.69
C LEU A 4 3.53 -15.09 -14.07
N GLN A 5 4.17 -13.97 -14.41
CA GLN A 5 5.40 -13.53 -13.74
C GLN A 5 5.05 -12.85 -12.42
N LEU A 6 5.52 -13.42 -11.31
CA LEU A 6 5.42 -12.85 -9.98
C LEU A 6 6.44 -11.71 -9.85
N LEU A 7 5.96 -10.49 -9.59
CA LEU A 7 6.82 -9.37 -9.25
C LEU A 7 6.87 -9.21 -7.72
N SER A 8 7.96 -9.66 -7.11
CA SER A 8 8.29 -9.38 -5.72
C SER A 8 8.96 -8.01 -5.64
N TYR A 9 8.32 -7.05 -4.98
CA TYR A 9 8.96 -5.78 -4.63
C TYR A 9 9.39 -5.83 -3.17
N GLN A 10 10.69 -5.67 -2.94
CA GLN A 10 11.29 -5.55 -1.62
C GLN A 10 11.55 -4.06 -1.37
N PHE A 11 10.87 -3.47 -0.39
CA PHE A 11 11.35 -2.22 0.19
C PHE A 11 12.64 -2.54 0.95
N TYR A 12 13.72 -1.90 0.55
CA TYR A 12 15.07 -2.12 1.10
C TYR A 12 15.08 -1.74 2.60
N GLN A 13 15.18 -2.72 3.48
CA GLN A 13 16.17 -2.64 4.55
C GLN A 13 17.50 -3.13 3.95
N PRO A 14 18.66 -2.56 4.34
CA PRO A 14 19.93 -3.05 3.84
C PRO A 14 20.12 -4.49 4.32
N LEU A 15 19.89 -5.45 3.43
CA LEU A 15 20.38 -6.80 3.61
C LEU A 15 21.90 -6.74 3.54
N ALA A 16 22.53 -7.04 4.67
CA ALA A 16 23.96 -7.33 4.77
C ALA A 16 24.39 -8.32 3.67
N PRO A 17 25.66 -8.26 3.20
CA PRO A 17 26.10 -9.02 2.05
C PRO A 17 25.97 -10.52 2.30
N ALA A 18 25.44 -11.22 1.28
CA ALA A 18 25.27 -12.65 1.25
C ALA A 18 26.61 -13.37 1.53
N MET A 19 26.69 -14.08 2.66
CA MET A 19 27.67 -15.13 2.84
C MET A 19 27.13 -16.43 2.25
N SER A 20 27.79 -16.85 1.17
CA SER A 20 27.84 -18.22 0.68
C SER A 20 28.19 -19.19 1.81
N SER A 21 27.38 -20.22 2.04
CA SER A 21 27.83 -21.61 1.89
C SER A 21 26.74 -22.65 2.21
N LYS A 22 26.64 -23.61 1.29
CA LYS A 22 26.38 -25.05 1.45
C LYS A 22 25.30 -25.56 2.41
N VAL A 23 24.36 -26.25 1.76
CA VAL A 23 23.50 -27.34 2.22
C VAL A 23 24.18 -28.28 3.22
N HIS A 24 23.51 -28.52 4.36
CA HIS A 24 23.33 -29.87 4.91
C HIS A 24 22.00 -29.94 5.67
N ALA A 25 21.18 -30.92 5.28
CA ALA A 25 20.03 -31.36 6.02
C ALA A 25 20.48 -32.41 7.04
N GLU A 26 20.08 -32.26 8.30
CA GLU A 26 19.89 -33.38 9.23
C GLU A 26 19.03 -32.95 10.42
N ASP A 27 18.38 -33.96 11.00
CA ASP A 27 17.13 -33.92 11.76
C ASP A 27 17.25 -33.51 13.25
N THR A 28 16.06 -33.23 13.79
CA THR A 28 15.54 -33.56 15.13
C THR A 28 15.84 -32.69 16.37
N GLU A 29 14.71 -32.23 16.93
CA GLU A 29 14.32 -32.22 18.34
C GLU A 29 14.85 -31.13 19.30
N GLY A 30 13.88 -30.38 19.84
CA GLY A 30 13.86 -30.05 21.26
C GLY A 30 14.77 -28.92 21.72
N GLN A 31 14.64 -27.72 21.16
CA GLN A 31 15.13 -26.51 21.84
C GLN A 31 14.11 -25.38 21.76
N GLY A 32 13.73 -24.89 22.94
CA GLY A 32 12.86 -23.74 23.12
C GLY A 32 13.29 -22.61 22.20
N GLN A 33 12.30 -22.03 21.54
CA GLN A 33 12.43 -21.01 20.52
C GLN A 33 13.09 -19.75 21.10
N ARG A 34 14.42 -19.78 21.24
CA ARG A 34 15.22 -18.58 21.52
C ARG A 34 14.99 -17.66 20.34
N ARG A 35 14.50 -16.45 20.64
CA ARG A 35 14.54 -15.36 19.66
C ARG A 35 15.95 -15.33 19.09
N PRO A 36 16.13 -15.19 17.77
CA PRO A 36 17.46 -14.94 17.22
C PRO A 36 18.02 -13.72 17.96
N GLU A 37 19.08 -13.95 18.73
CA GLU A 37 19.82 -12.87 19.36
C GLU A 37 20.38 -12.02 18.22
N LEU A 38 19.92 -10.78 18.16
CA LEU A 38 20.45 -9.79 17.23
C LEU A 38 21.97 -9.73 17.44
N PRO A 39 22.79 -9.73 16.37
CA PRO A 39 24.23 -9.70 16.50
C PRO A 39 24.65 -8.53 17.41
N ALA A 40 25.41 -8.86 18.45
CA ALA A 40 25.98 -7.88 19.37
C ALA A 40 26.84 -6.89 18.56
N GLY A 41 26.38 -5.63 18.49
CA GLY A 41 26.93 -4.59 17.62
C GLY A 41 25.88 -3.81 16.84
N HIS A 42 24.62 -4.25 16.80
CA HIS A 42 23.49 -3.38 16.47
C HIS A 42 22.98 -2.67 17.73
N ASP A 43 23.76 -1.72 18.21
CA ASP A 43 23.30 -0.74 19.18
C ASP A 43 22.25 0.14 18.49
N GLY A 44 21.00 -0.32 18.55
CA GLY A 44 19.84 0.45 19.00
C GLY A 44 19.34 1.63 18.18
N ASP A 45 20.07 2.14 17.20
CA ASP A 45 19.62 3.30 16.44
C ASP A 45 18.73 2.84 15.29
N VAL A 46 17.52 2.39 15.66
CA VAL A 46 16.39 2.40 14.73
C VAL A 46 16.18 3.85 14.36
N PHE A 47 16.85 4.30 13.29
CA PHE A 47 16.71 5.64 12.77
C PHE A 47 15.25 5.88 12.41
N CYS A 48 14.53 6.51 13.35
CA CYS A 48 13.23 7.05 13.10
C CYS A 48 13.46 8.51 12.73
N PRO A 49 13.22 8.93 11.46
CA PRO A 49 13.45 10.31 11.05
C PRO A 49 12.56 11.32 11.80
N TRP A 50 11.61 10.83 12.59
CA TRP A 50 10.67 11.62 13.39
C TRP A 50 10.98 11.63 14.89
N MET A 51 11.78 10.69 15.38
CA MET A 51 12.00 10.51 16.82
C MET A 51 13.43 10.04 17.05
N ASP A 52 14.27 10.96 17.53
CA ASP A 52 15.62 10.64 17.97
C ASP A 52 15.54 10.14 19.42
N TYR A 53 15.64 8.83 19.60
CA TYR A 53 15.60 8.21 20.93
C TYR A 53 16.93 8.36 21.68
N THR A 54 17.98 8.83 21.01
CA THR A 54 19.34 8.92 21.57
C THR A 54 19.56 10.19 22.38
N ARG A 55 18.69 11.20 22.22
CA ARG A 55 18.78 12.50 22.90
C ARG A 55 17.54 12.77 23.73
N GLY A 56 17.73 13.20 24.98
CA GLY A 56 16.63 13.69 25.81
C GLY A 56 16.01 14.97 25.22
N PHE A 57 14.71 15.18 25.47
CA PHE A 57 13.94 16.28 24.88
C PHE A 57 14.60 17.64 25.15
N SER A 58 15.17 18.24 24.11
CA SER A 58 15.85 19.53 24.19
C SER A 58 14.88 20.69 23.93
N TRP A 59 15.14 21.85 24.51
CA TRP A 59 14.36 23.07 24.23
C TRP A 59 14.39 23.42 22.72
N ALA A 60 15.48 23.09 22.02
CA ALA A 60 15.61 23.32 20.58
C ALA A 60 14.66 22.41 19.78
N GLU A 61 14.40 21.19 20.25
CA GLU A 61 13.39 20.29 19.67
C GLU A 61 11.99 20.79 19.95
N GLY A 62 11.74 21.30 21.16
CA GLY A 62 10.50 21.97 21.52
C GLY A 62 10.18 23.15 20.59
N LEU A 63 11.17 24.02 20.35
CA LEU A 63 11.02 25.14 19.42
C LEU A 63 10.82 24.67 17.97
N LYS A 64 11.59 23.66 17.52
CA LYS A 64 11.44 23.05 16.20
C LYS A 64 10.02 22.49 16.01
N LEU A 65 9.47 21.78 16.98
CA LEU A 65 8.11 21.24 16.93
C LEU A 65 7.06 22.35 16.94
N LEU A 66 7.24 23.37 17.80
CA LEU A 66 6.34 24.53 17.88
C LEU A 66 6.22 25.26 16.54
N ILE A 67 7.30 25.31 15.74
CA ILE A 67 7.29 25.91 14.40
C ILE A 67 6.80 24.91 13.35
N THR A 68 7.33 23.68 13.36
CA THR A 68 7.08 22.67 12.32
C THR A 68 5.64 22.21 12.29
N VAL A 69 4.99 22.04 13.44
CA VAL A 69 3.60 21.57 13.51
C VAL A 69 2.62 22.55 12.84
N PRO A 70 2.53 23.84 13.24
CA PRO A 70 1.61 24.78 12.60
C PRO A 70 1.99 25.12 11.16
N VAL A 71 3.29 25.16 10.82
CA VAL A 71 3.74 25.58 9.48
C VAL A 71 3.67 24.43 8.47
N LEU A 72 4.00 23.20 8.86
CA LEU A 72 4.09 22.06 7.94
C LEU A 72 3.01 21.01 8.17
N PHE A 73 2.67 20.68 9.41
CA PHE A 73 1.68 19.63 9.68
C PHE A 73 0.25 20.11 9.45
N LEU A 74 -0.16 21.26 10.01
CA LEU A 74 -1.52 21.79 9.87
C LEU A 74 -1.95 21.97 8.39
N PRO A 75 -1.16 22.61 7.51
CA PRO A 75 -1.54 22.76 6.11
C PRO A 75 -1.64 21.42 5.37
N ARG A 76 -0.75 20.47 5.67
CA ARG A 76 -0.81 19.11 5.09
C ARG A 76 -2.02 18.34 5.58
N PHE A 77 -2.38 18.50 6.85
CA PHE A 77 -3.58 17.88 7.41
C PHE A 77 -4.85 18.45 6.78
N ILE A 78 -4.95 19.78 6.66
CA ILE A 78 -6.07 20.44 5.96
C ILE A 78 -6.13 19.96 4.50
N LEU A 79 -4.99 19.92 3.80
CA LEU A 79 -4.94 19.42 2.42
C LEU A 79 -5.37 17.95 2.33
N LEU A 80 -5.00 17.11 3.28
CA LEU A 80 -5.43 15.70 3.34
C LEU A 80 -6.95 15.58 3.50
N LEU A 81 -7.57 16.42 4.34
CA LEU A 81 -9.03 16.49 4.47
C LEU A 81 -9.69 16.93 3.16
N LEU A 82 -9.18 17.99 2.53
CA LEU A 82 -9.69 18.48 1.25
C LEU A 82 -9.57 17.44 0.14
N VAL A 83 -8.44 16.74 0.06
CA VAL A 83 -8.22 15.67 -0.92
C VAL A 83 -9.15 14.47 -0.67
N THR A 84 -9.42 14.15 0.59
CA THR A 84 -10.37 13.09 0.96
C THR A 84 -11.80 13.48 0.57
N MET A 85 -12.20 14.72 0.82
CA MET A 85 -13.51 15.25 0.40
C MET A 85 -13.64 15.30 -1.14
N TRP A 86 -12.59 15.73 -1.83
CA TRP A 86 -12.50 15.67 -3.28
C TRP A 86 -12.69 14.25 -3.79
N TRP A 87 -11.98 13.28 -3.20
CA TRP A 87 -12.09 11.89 -3.62
C TRP A 87 -13.48 11.30 -3.34
N PHE A 88 -14.09 11.66 -2.21
CA PHE A 88 -15.49 11.33 -1.94
C PHE A 88 -16.42 11.89 -3.03
N LEU A 89 -16.26 13.15 -3.42
CA LEU A 89 -17.07 13.77 -4.47
C LEU A 89 -16.90 13.06 -5.81
N VAL A 90 -15.66 12.78 -6.23
CA VAL A 90 -15.38 12.06 -7.49
C VAL A 90 -16.03 10.69 -7.49
N THR A 91 -15.82 9.91 -6.42
CA THR A 91 -16.40 8.56 -6.32
C THR A 91 -17.92 8.60 -6.21
N PHE A 92 -18.49 9.59 -5.53
CA PHE A 92 -19.92 9.82 -5.48
C PHE A 92 -20.49 10.07 -6.89
N VAL A 93 -20.00 11.08 -7.61
CA VAL A 93 -20.42 11.39 -8.99
C VAL A 93 -20.27 10.19 -9.91
N CYS A 94 -19.14 9.48 -9.82
CA CYS A 94 -18.86 8.29 -10.62
C CYS A 94 -19.69 7.05 -10.22
N THR A 95 -20.47 7.11 -9.13
CA THR A 95 -21.36 6.04 -8.69
C THR A 95 -22.84 6.45 -8.66
N VAL A 96 -23.17 7.71 -8.99
CA VAL A 96 -24.57 8.13 -9.18
C VAL A 96 -25.23 7.28 -10.26
N GLY A 97 -26.42 6.77 -9.95
CA GLY A 97 -27.23 5.93 -10.84
C GLY A 97 -26.68 4.51 -11.04
N VAL A 98 -25.71 4.08 -10.24
CA VAL A 98 -25.18 2.70 -10.25
C VAL A 98 -25.65 1.97 -9.01
N ASP A 99 -26.11 0.74 -9.18
CA ASP A 99 -26.33 -0.16 -8.05
C ASP A 99 -24.98 -0.57 -7.45
N LEU A 100 -24.71 -0.09 -6.24
CA LEU A 100 -23.49 -0.40 -5.50
C LEU A 100 -23.48 -1.83 -4.93
N THR A 101 -24.64 -2.49 -4.90
CA THR A 101 -24.79 -3.88 -4.45
C THR A 101 -24.63 -4.88 -5.58
N SER A 102 -24.84 -4.47 -6.84
CA SER A 102 -24.59 -5.31 -8.00
C SER A 102 -23.08 -5.52 -8.20
N SER A 103 -22.71 -6.60 -8.89
CA SER A 103 -21.31 -6.90 -9.23
C SER A 103 -20.88 -6.26 -10.56
N ASP A 104 -21.80 -5.67 -11.31
CA ASP A 104 -21.58 -5.23 -12.70
C ASP A 104 -20.50 -4.15 -12.84
N PRO A 105 -19.58 -4.24 -13.80
CA PRO A 105 -18.55 -3.23 -13.94
C PRO A 105 -19.13 -1.84 -14.21
N LEU A 106 -18.53 -0.80 -13.61
CA LEU A 106 -18.89 0.59 -13.91
C LEU A 106 -18.84 0.89 -15.42
N PRO A 107 -19.74 1.76 -15.93
CA PRO A 107 -19.77 2.18 -17.32
C PRO A 107 -18.39 2.62 -17.83
N SER A 108 -18.03 2.17 -19.03
CA SER A 108 -16.67 2.32 -19.56
C SER A 108 -16.19 3.77 -19.68
N TRP A 109 -17.10 4.72 -19.89
CA TRP A 109 -16.78 6.15 -20.00
C TRP A 109 -16.30 6.78 -18.68
N ARG A 110 -16.69 6.23 -17.52
CA ARG A 110 -16.25 6.72 -16.20
C ARG A 110 -14.80 6.31 -15.90
N ARG A 111 -14.31 5.25 -16.55
CA ARG A 111 -12.99 4.65 -16.32
C ARG A 111 -11.84 5.63 -16.58
N PRO A 112 -11.70 6.29 -17.74
CA PRO A 112 -10.59 7.20 -17.98
C PRO A 112 -10.57 8.37 -16.98
N ILE A 113 -11.75 8.88 -16.59
CA ILE A 113 -11.88 9.95 -15.60
C ILE A 113 -11.35 9.50 -14.24
N ILE A 114 -11.83 8.36 -13.74
CA ILE A 114 -11.36 7.78 -12.47
C ILE A 114 -9.86 7.55 -12.53
N GLN A 115 -9.34 7.01 -13.64
CA GLN A 115 -7.91 6.69 -13.74
C GLN A 115 -7.01 7.91 -13.67
N PHE A 116 -7.36 8.94 -14.44
CA PHE A 116 -6.60 10.19 -14.45
C PHE A 116 -6.61 10.86 -13.07
N LEU A 117 -7.79 10.97 -12.44
CA LEU A 117 -7.92 11.64 -11.15
C LEU A 117 -7.28 10.84 -10.00
N SER A 118 -7.40 9.51 -10.01
CA SER A 118 -6.86 8.64 -8.94
C SER A 118 -5.36 8.79 -8.78
N GLN A 119 -4.60 8.79 -9.89
CA GLN A 119 -3.14 8.86 -9.80
C GLN A 119 -2.68 10.19 -9.21
N GLY A 120 -3.32 11.30 -9.60
CA GLY A 120 -3.10 12.61 -9.00
C GLY A 120 -3.41 12.61 -7.51
N THR A 121 -4.58 12.08 -7.11
CA THR A 121 -5.00 11.95 -5.72
C THR A 121 -3.99 11.16 -4.88
N PHE A 122 -3.53 10.00 -5.35
CA PHE A 122 -2.52 9.20 -4.62
C PHE A 122 -1.22 9.97 -4.42
N ARG A 123 -0.73 10.68 -5.44
CA ARG A 123 0.49 11.50 -5.32
C ARG A 123 0.31 12.63 -4.31
N THR A 124 -0.85 13.29 -4.30
CA THR A 124 -1.15 14.35 -3.33
C THR A 124 -1.25 13.79 -1.90
N VAL A 125 -1.88 12.62 -1.71
CA VAL A 125 -1.91 11.95 -0.40
C VAL A 125 -0.50 11.61 0.06
N CYS A 126 0.34 11.02 -0.80
CA CYS A 126 1.74 10.75 -0.49
C CYS A 126 2.48 12.04 -0.09
N PHE A 127 2.26 13.14 -0.80
CA PHE A 127 2.84 14.44 -0.44
C PHE A 127 2.39 14.91 0.96
N CYS A 128 1.09 14.84 1.27
CA CYS A 128 0.57 15.21 2.59
C CYS A 128 1.19 14.37 3.71
N LEU A 129 1.48 13.09 3.44
CA LEU A 129 2.14 12.17 4.37
C LEU A 129 3.66 12.38 4.46
N GLY A 130 4.22 13.35 3.73
CA GLY A 130 5.64 13.70 3.76
C GLY A 130 6.50 13.03 2.68
N PHE A 131 5.92 12.22 1.81
CA PHE A 131 6.63 11.60 0.69
C PHE A 131 6.71 12.56 -0.51
N TRP A 132 7.72 13.42 -0.52
CA TRP A 132 7.94 14.36 -1.63
C TRP A 132 8.37 13.68 -2.93
N ARG A 133 9.23 12.67 -2.84
CA ARG A 133 9.73 11.89 -3.99
C ARG A 133 9.72 10.41 -3.68
N LEU A 134 8.90 9.66 -4.43
CA LEU A 134 8.94 8.21 -4.44
C LEU A 134 10.07 7.75 -5.37
N LYS A 135 11.12 7.17 -4.79
CA LYS A 135 12.14 6.45 -5.55
C LYS A 135 11.65 5.03 -5.81
N VAL A 136 11.71 4.60 -7.06
CA VAL A 136 11.21 3.29 -7.50
C VAL A 136 12.38 2.54 -8.13
N ASN A 137 12.79 1.45 -7.49
CA ASN A 137 13.81 0.54 -8.00
C ASN A 137 13.13 -0.57 -8.79
N GLY A 138 13.57 -0.86 -10.02
CA GLY A 138 12.90 -1.85 -10.86
C GLY A 138 11.70 -1.27 -11.62
N ARG A 139 11.85 -0.05 -12.16
CA ARG A 139 10.78 0.68 -12.86
C ARG A 139 10.45 0.04 -14.22
N GLU A 140 11.44 -0.60 -14.84
CA GLU A 140 11.31 -1.43 -16.03
C GLU A 140 10.28 -2.55 -15.85
N ASN A 141 10.19 -3.13 -14.66
CA ASN A 141 9.21 -4.16 -14.36
C ASN A 141 7.77 -3.61 -14.35
N LEU A 142 7.58 -2.38 -13.86
CA LEU A 142 6.28 -1.71 -13.93
C LEU A 142 5.90 -1.37 -15.38
N LEU A 143 6.87 -1.03 -16.23
CA LEU A 143 6.64 -0.79 -17.65
C LEU A 143 6.29 -2.08 -18.39
N ALA A 144 6.96 -3.19 -18.08
CA ALA A 144 6.61 -4.52 -18.59
C ALA A 144 5.21 -4.94 -18.13
N ALA A 145 4.88 -4.69 -16.86
CA ALA A 145 3.57 -5.01 -16.29
C ALA A 145 2.40 -4.25 -16.94
N ARG A 146 2.65 -3.11 -17.60
CA ARG A 146 1.62 -2.40 -18.38
C ARG A 146 1.30 -3.08 -19.71
N LYS A 147 2.18 -3.94 -20.21
CA LYS A 147 2.03 -4.61 -21.52
C LYS A 147 1.38 -5.98 -21.43
N GLN A 148 1.27 -6.55 -20.22
CA GLN A 148 0.72 -7.90 -20.02
C GLN A 148 0.00 -8.01 -18.67
N PRO A 149 -0.98 -8.93 -18.53
CA PRO A 149 -1.61 -9.20 -17.24
C PRO A 149 -0.57 -9.59 -16.19
N THR A 150 -0.51 -8.84 -15.09
CA THR A 150 0.51 -8.99 -14.06
C THR A 150 -0.13 -8.98 -12.69
N VAL A 151 0.35 -9.85 -11.80
CA VAL A 151 -0.04 -9.89 -10.39
C VAL A 151 1.15 -9.45 -9.55
N GLY A 152 0.97 -8.36 -8.81
CA GLY A 152 1.94 -7.88 -7.83
C GLY A 152 1.66 -8.49 -6.46
N VAL A 153 2.71 -8.97 -5.78
CA VAL A 153 2.63 -9.49 -4.41
C VAL A 153 3.46 -8.59 -3.51
N PHE A 154 2.83 -8.06 -2.47
CA PHE A 154 3.44 -7.08 -1.57
C PHE A 154 3.41 -7.61 -0.14
N ASN A 155 4.55 -7.49 0.53
CA ASN A 155 4.62 -7.57 1.97
C ASN A 155 4.02 -6.26 2.53
N HIS A 156 2.97 -6.36 3.37
CA HIS A 156 2.37 -5.23 4.05
C HIS A 156 3.24 -4.73 5.22
N ILE A 157 4.35 -4.06 4.90
CA ILE A 157 5.24 -3.45 5.91
C ILE A 157 4.81 -2.05 6.32
N SER A 158 3.92 -1.39 5.55
CA SER A 158 3.52 -0.01 5.82
C SER A 158 2.04 0.25 5.58
N TYR A 159 1.46 1.16 6.37
CA TYR A 159 0.10 1.65 6.15
C TYR A 159 -0.04 2.47 4.85
N CYS A 160 1.08 2.89 4.25
CA CYS A 160 1.10 3.74 3.07
C CYS A 160 1.28 2.96 1.75
N ASP A 161 1.29 1.62 1.79
CA ASP A 161 1.61 0.78 0.64
C ASP A 161 0.71 1.06 -0.57
N VAL A 162 -0.61 1.09 -0.34
CA VAL A 162 -1.59 1.29 -1.41
C VAL A 162 -1.47 2.70 -2.02
N MET A 163 -1.13 3.70 -1.21
CA MET A 163 -0.94 5.08 -1.67
C MET A 163 0.31 5.19 -2.53
N ALA A 164 1.42 4.62 -2.06
CA ALA A 164 2.68 4.60 -2.80
C ALA A 164 2.53 3.84 -4.13
N LEU A 165 1.89 2.67 -4.10
CA LEU A 165 1.62 1.87 -5.30
C LEU A 165 0.70 2.60 -6.26
N GLY A 166 -0.39 3.20 -5.77
CA GLY A 166 -1.30 4.01 -6.57
C GLY A 166 -0.62 5.24 -7.17
N ALA A 167 0.36 5.84 -6.50
CA ALA A 167 1.10 6.98 -7.04
C ALA A 167 1.98 6.60 -8.25
N VAL A 168 2.53 5.39 -8.28
CA VAL A 168 3.55 4.98 -9.27
C VAL A 168 3.06 4.00 -10.34
N ALA A 169 2.08 3.15 -10.00
CA ALA A 169 1.68 2.01 -10.82
C ALA A 169 0.22 2.06 -11.31
N TYR A 170 -0.55 3.12 -11.04
CA TYR A 170 -1.96 3.22 -11.48
C TYR A 170 -2.11 3.04 -13.01
N PRO A 171 -3.17 2.35 -13.50
CA PRO A 171 -4.27 1.71 -12.75
C PRO A 171 -3.88 0.39 -12.09
N ILE A 172 -4.36 0.21 -10.86
CA ILE A 172 -4.21 -1.04 -10.10
C ILE A 172 -5.57 -1.55 -9.65
N THR A 173 -5.71 -2.87 -9.61
CA THR A 173 -6.82 -3.56 -8.94
C THR A 173 -6.29 -4.17 -7.65
N ILE A 174 -6.99 -3.90 -6.55
CA ILE A 174 -6.57 -4.33 -5.21
C ILE A 174 -7.45 -5.49 -4.77
N VAL A 175 -6.89 -6.41 -4.00
CA VAL A 175 -7.66 -7.46 -3.32
C VAL A 175 -7.90 -7.00 -1.88
N GLY A 176 -9.15 -6.94 -1.46
CA GLY A 176 -9.54 -6.39 -0.16
C GLY A 176 -10.47 -7.31 0.61
N LYS A 177 -10.57 -7.11 1.92
CA LYS A 177 -11.55 -7.81 2.75
C LYS A 177 -12.95 -7.27 2.47
N GLU A 178 -13.92 -8.16 2.24
CA GLU A 178 -15.32 -7.78 1.95
C GLU A 178 -15.94 -6.86 3.03
N GLY A 179 -15.50 -6.96 4.28
CA GLY A 179 -15.95 -6.08 5.36
C GLY A 179 -15.76 -4.57 5.08
N PHE A 180 -14.82 -4.19 4.20
CA PHE A 180 -14.64 -2.79 3.80
C PHE A 180 -15.78 -2.23 2.94
N LEU A 181 -16.61 -3.09 2.33
CA LEU A 181 -17.83 -2.66 1.63
C LEU A 181 -18.82 -1.96 2.56
N LYS A 182 -18.80 -2.28 3.86
CA LYS A 182 -19.67 -1.67 4.87
C LYS A 182 -19.31 -0.22 5.17
N ILE A 183 -18.10 0.23 4.82
CA ILE A 183 -17.66 1.60 5.05
C ILE A 183 -18.00 2.41 3.79
N PRO A 184 -18.92 3.38 3.84
CA PRO A 184 -19.49 4.00 2.63
C PRO A 184 -18.47 4.57 1.65
N LEU A 185 -17.43 5.25 2.16
CA LEU A 185 -16.37 5.82 1.33
C LEU A 185 -15.47 4.74 0.73
N LEU A 186 -15.03 3.75 1.53
CA LEU A 186 -14.15 2.69 1.04
C LEU A 186 -14.86 1.74 0.07
N GLY A 187 -16.14 1.42 0.30
CA GLY A 187 -16.95 0.61 -0.60
C GLY A 187 -17.06 1.26 -1.99
N ARG A 188 -17.42 2.55 -2.04
CA ARG A 188 -17.48 3.32 -3.30
C ARG A 188 -16.12 3.44 -3.97
N ALA A 189 -15.08 3.80 -3.21
CA ALA A 189 -13.73 3.91 -3.75
C ALA A 189 -13.23 2.57 -4.31
N GLY A 190 -13.47 1.48 -3.59
CA GLY A 190 -13.12 0.14 -4.06
C GLY A 190 -13.94 -0.27 -5.28
N ARG A 191 -15.20 0.16 -5.40
CA ARG A 191 -16.00 -0.04 -6.63
C ARG A 191 -15.37 0.67 -7.83
N CYS A 192 -14.98 1.93 -7.66
CA CYS A 192 -14.26 2.70 -8.68
C CYS A 192 -12.92 2.08 -9.06
N ALA A 193 -12.20 1.50 -8.09
CA ALA A 193 -10.91 0.83 -8.30
C ALA A 193 -11.02 -0.64 -8.77
N ARG A 194 -12.24 -1.18 -8.95
CA ARG A 194 -12.50 -2.61 -9.17
C ARG A 194 -11.82 -3.53 -8.14
N CYS A 195 -11.86 -3.13 -6.88
CA CYS A 195 -11.35 -3.95 -5.79
C CYS A 195 -12.04 -5.32 -5.80
N VAL A 196 -11.24 -6.38 -5.80
CA VAL A 196 -11.72 -7.76 -5.67
C VAL A 196 -11.91 -8.04 -4.19
N TRP A 197 -13.16 -8.19 -3.77
CA TRP A 197 -13.51 -8.40 -2.37
C TRP A 197 -13.51 -9.89 -2.04
N VAL A 198 -12.71 -10.26 -1.05
CA VAL A 198 -12.57 -11.63 -0.58
C VAL A 198 -13.23 -11.78 0.79
N ARG A 199 -14.10 -12.79 0.89
CA ARG A 199 -14.65 -13.28 2.16
C ARG A 199 -13.75 -14.40 2.67
N ARG A 200 -13.22 -14.25 3.89
CA ARG A 200 -12.61 -15.39 4.60
C ARG A 200 -13.74 -16.22 5.21
N SER A 201 -14.40 -17.06 4.42
CA SER A 201 -15.10 -18.21 4.99
C SER A 201 -14.02 -19.18 5.45
N GLY A 202 -14.14 -19.77 6.64
CA GLY A 202 -13.24 -20.85 7.12
C GLY A 202 -13.31 -22.15 6.29
N ILE A 203 -13.87 -22.07 5.09
CA ILE A 203 -13.93 -23.11 4.08
C ILE A 203 -13.01 -22.63 2.97
N GLU A 204 -11.87 -23.29 2.82
CA GLU A 204 -10.95 -23.10 1.70
C GLU A 204 -11.72 -23.34 0.39
N ARG A 205 -12.06 -22.26 -0.31
CA ARG A 205 -12.50 -22.33 -1.70
C ARG A 205 -11.40 -21.73 -2.57
N PRO A 206 -11.05 -22.38 -3.69
CA PRO A 206 -9.98 -21.91 -4.56
C PRO A 206 -10.30 -20.51 -5.10
N ALA A 207 -9.30 -19.63 -5.11
CA ALA A 207 -9.44 -18.22 -5.48
C ALA A 207 -10.06 -17.98 -6.87
N SER A 208 -9.99 -18.97 -7.77
CA SER A 208 -10.62 -18.93 -9.10
C SER A 208 -12.14 -18.73 -9.06
N GLU A 209 -12.82 -19.27 -8.05
CA GLU A 209 -14.27 -19.23 -7.94
C GLU A 209 -14.80 -17.87 -7.46
N SER A 210 -13.95 -17.09 -6.78
CA SER A 210 -14.29 -15.73 -6.30
C SER A 210 -14.20 -14.70 -7.43
N VAL A 211 -13.33 -14.94 -8.41
CA VAL A 211 -13.15 -14.08 -9.59
C VAL A 211 -14.34 -14.20 -10.53
N GLU A 212 -14.92 -15.40 -10.65
CA GLU A 212 -16.06 -15.67 -11.55
C GLU A 212 -17.35 -14.97 -11.12
N LYS A 213 -17.50 -14.65 -9.83
CA LYS A 213 -18.65 -13.91 -9.29
C LYS A 213 -18.41 -12.40 -9.17
N GLY A 214 -17.19 -11.93 -9.45
CA GLY A 214 -16.78 -10.53 -9.35
C GLY A 214 -16.49 -9.85 -10.70
N ALA A 215 -16.80 -10.50 -11.81
CA ALA A 215 -16.59 -10.01 -13.19
C ALA A 215 -17.91 -9.59 -13.84
#